data_AF-A0AA88UG75-F1
#
_entry.id   AF-A0AA88UG75-F1
#
_cell.length_a   1.000
_cell.length_b   1.000
_cell.length_c   1.000
_cell.angle_alpha   90.00
_cell.angle_beta   90.00
_cell.angle_gamma   90.00
#
_symmetry.space_group_name_H-M   'P 1'
#
loop_
_entity.id
_entity.type
_entity.pdbx_description
1 polymer ?
#
loop_
_entity_poly.entity_id
_entity_poly.type
_entity_poly.pdbx_seq_one_letter_code
_entity_poly.pdbx_strand_id
1 'polypeptide(L)'
;MEVNPILVLALLGLLACTPWFACSDQRLLVPMTLVRNASATGAYCLDGSLPAYHLDRGFGAGARSWLLQFEGGGWCNDLESCMDRAKSRRGSTDYMSKVEVFSGILSNNASLNPDFYNWNRVKLRYCDGASFAGDSKFSNGVKHLANFTFTVSTNAPGQRIWKAIILDLLPKGLGRAEKALLSGCSAGGLATFLHCDNFTSYLPRNADVKCLSDAGFFLDIQDISLNSSIRTFYEDLISLQGVEQNLDKNCTSSGYLPEQCFFPQYALKYIQTPFFVLNSAYDVYQFHHILVPPTADPHGKWNRCKLDPEACSPDEINILQGFRKDMLAVLREFLEYSRTGGLFINSCFAHCQSESQDTWFAVDSPRMHNKTIAEAVGDWYFGRRVSKEIDCAYPCDSTCHNLIGQAPNNIQHAIRTLE
;
A
#
# COMPACT_ATOMS: atom_id res chain seq x y z
N MET A 1 6.41 1.89 70.30
CA MET A 1 6.70 0.97 69.18
C MET A 1 7.12 1.84 68.01
N GLU A 2 8.41 2.11 67.92
CA GLU A 2 8.98 2.97 66.88
C GLU A 2 9.12 2.16 65.58
N VAL A 3 8.47 2.63 64.53
CA VAL A 3 8.55 2.03 63.20
C VAL A 3 9.82 2.54 62.55
N ASN A 4 10.75 1.63 62.26
CA ASN A 4 12.05 1.94 61.68
C ASN A 4 11.88 2.59 60.28
N PRO A 5 12.35 3.83 60.06
CA PRO A 5 12.19 4.55 58.80
C PRO A 5 12.91 3.89 57.61
N ILE A 6 13.88 3.00 57.87
CA ILE A 6 14.58 2.23 56.84
C ILE A 6 13.67 1.13 56.25
N LEU A 7 12.74 0.58 57.06
CA LEU A 7 11.83 -0.47 56.63
C LEU A 7 10.73 0.08 55.70
N VAL A 8 10.31 1.34 55.90
CA VAL A 8 9.30 2.01 55.06
C VAL A 8 9.88 2.40 53.69
N LEU A 9 11.16 2.79 53.63
CA LEU A 9 11.87 3.08 52.37
C LEU A 9 12.15 1.81 51.55
N ALA A 10 12.43 0.68 52.19
CA ALA A 10 12.60 -0.60 51.50
C ALA A 10 11.28 -1.11 50.88
N LEU A 11 10.15 -0.89 51.54
CA LEU A 11 8.82 -1.24 51.02
C LEU A 11 8.34 -0.31 49.89
N LEU A 12 8.75 0.96 49.87
CA LEU A 12 8.49 1.89 48.76
C LEU A 12 9.43 1.67 47.57
N GLY A 13 10.68 1.23 47.80
CA GLY A 13 11.61 0.87 46.74
C GLY A 13 11.23 -0.42 45.99
N LEU A 14 10.51 -1.33 46.64
CA LEU A 14 10.03 -2.58 46.04
C LEU A 14 8.73 -2.43 45.23
N LEU A 15 8.04 -1.29 45.31
CA LEU A 15 6.90 -0.93 44.43
C LEU A 15 7.32 -0.11 43.19
N ALA A 16 8.57 0.36 43.13
CA ALA A 16 9.10 1.16 42.02
C ALA A 16 9.92 0.34 41.00
N CYS A 17 10.08 -0.97 41.22
CA CYS A 17 10.64 -1.90 40.25
C CYS A 17 9.55 -2.88 39.80
N THR A 18 8.52 -2.37 39.12
CA THR A 18 7.90 -3.20 38.08
C THR A 18 9.04 -3.58 37.15
N PRO A 19 9.27 -4.87 36.86
CA PRO A 19 10.11 -5.20 35.73
C PRO A 19 9.47 -4.43 34.58
N TRP A 20 10.24 -3.58 33.91
CA TRP A 20 10.05 -3.40 32.48
C TRP A 20 10.18 -4.82 31.91
N PHE A 21 9.07 -5.56 31.98
CA PHE A 21 8.79 -6.59 31.02
C PHE A 21 8.93 -5.83 29.72
N ALA A 22 10.08 -6.00 29.08
CA ALA A 22 10.12 -6.03 27.65
C ALA A 22 8.94 -6.92 27.26
N CYS A 23 7.81 -6.31 26.90
CA CYS A 23 6.85 -6.95 26.05
C CYS A 23 7.69 -7.31 24.83
N SER A 24 8.17 -8.54 24.82
CA SER A 24 8.53 -9.19 23.57
C SER A 24 7.22 -9.15 22.79
N ASP A 25 7.10 -8.15 21.95
CA ASP A 25 5.93 -7.95 21.11
C ASP A 25 5.86 -9.20 20.24
N GLN A 26 4.96 -10.11 20.61
CA GLN A 26 4.93 -11.43 20.03
C GLN A 26 4.42 -11.25 18.60
N ARG A 27 5.36 -11.17 17.66
CA ARG A 27 5.08 -10.90 16.25
C ARG A 27 4.02 -11.88 15.75
N LEU A 28 2.91 -11.35 15.25
CA LEU A 28 1.85 -12.14 14.65
C LEU A 28 2.32 -12.66 13.28
N LEU A 29 2.81 -13.90 13.26
CA LEU A 29 3.23 -14.58 12.04
C LEU A 29 2.06 -15.33 11.42
N VAL A 30 1.64 -14.92 10.23
CA VAL A 30 0.50 -15.52 9.53
C VAL A 30 1.01 -16.37 8.36
N PRO A 31 0.63 -17.66 8.26
CA PRO A 31 1.09 -18.54 7.19
C PRO A 31 0.44 -18.20 5.84
N MET A 32 1.19 -18.46 4.78
CA MET A 32 0.74 -18.30 3.39
C MET A 32 -0.26 -19.39 3.02
N THR A 33 -1.32 -19.00 2.32
CA THR A 33 -2.30 -19.88 1.69
C THR A 33 -2.22 -19.73 0.18
N LEU A 34 -1.87 -20.81 -0.52
CA LEU A 34 -1.93 -20.87 -1.99
C LEU A 34 -3.37 -21.08 -2.45
N VAL A 35 -3.78 -20.35 -3.49
CA VAL A 35 -5.12 -20.47 -4.09
C VAL A 35 -5.12 -21.64 -5.07
N ARG A 36 -5.41 -22.85 -4.56
CA ARG A 36 -5.29 -24.10 -5.33
C ARG A 36 -6.15 -24.14 -6.59
N ASN A 37 -7.32 -23.51 -6.57
CA ASN A 37 -8.25 -23.50 -7.70
C ASN A 37 -7.96 -22.38 -8.72
N ALA A 38 -6.92 -21.57 -8.52
CA ALA A 38 -6.60 -20.43 -9.40
C ALA A 38 -6.28 -20.86 -10.85
N SER A 39 -5.74 -22.07 -11.02
CA SER A 39 -5.46 -22.67 -12.33
C SER A 39 -6.71 -22.84 -13.20
N ALA A 40 -7.88 -23.12 -12.59
CA ALA A 40 -9.14 -23.25 -13.30
C ALA A 40 -9.59 -21.93 -13.96
N THR A 41 -9.12 -20.80 -13.45
CA THR A 41 -9.37 -19.47 -14.01
C THR A 41 -8.17 -18.90 -14.76
N GLY A 42 -7.09 -19.67 -14.94
CA GLY A 42 -5.85 -19.20 -15.56
C GLY A 42 -5.16 -18.08 -14.77
N ALA A 43 -5.30 -18.07 -13.44
CA ALA A 43 -4.67 -17.13 -12.55
C ALA A 43 -3.37 -17.71 -12.00
N TYR A 44 -2.26 -17.07 -12.33
CA TYR A 44 -0.90 -17.47 -11.98
C TYR A 44 -0.08 -16.25 -11.60
N CYS A 45 1.10 -16.39 -11.00
CA CYS A 45 2.07 -15.31 -10.95
C CYS A 45 2.82 -15.19 -12.29
N LEU A 46 3.68 -14.18 -12.43
CA LEU A 46 4.49 -13.97 -13.65
C LEU A 46 5.32 -15.20 -14.06
N ASP A 47 5.76 -16.01 -13.11
CA ASP A 47 6.52 -17.24 -13.35
C ASP A 47 5.67 -18.50 -13.58
N GLY A 48 4.34 -18.39 -13.46
CA GLY A 48 3.42 -19.54 -13.55
C GLY A 48 3.10 -20.22 -12.21
N SER A 49 3.67 -19.78 -11.08
CA SER A 49 3.29 -20.28 -9.75
C SER A 49 1.86 -19.84 -9.37
N LEU A 50 1.24 -20.51 -8.39
CA LEU A 50 -0.12 -20.15 -7.95
C LEU A 50 -0.10 -18.86 -7.12
N PRO A 51 -1.13 -18.00 -7.21
CA PRO A 51 -1.23 -16.84 -6.33
C PRO A 51 -1.50 -17.24 -4.88
N ALA A 52 -1.20 -16.32 -3.97
CA ALA A 52 -1.31 -16.55 -2.53
C ALA A 52 -1.86 -15.36 -1.75
N TYR A 53 -2.31 -15.64 -0.53
CA TYR A 53 -2.60 -14.63 0.48
C TYR A 53 -2.29 -15.17 1.89
N HIS A 54 -2.25 -14.29 2.88
CA HIS A 54 -2.20 -14.65 4.30
C HIS A 54 -3.53 -14.25 4.93
N LEU A 55 -4.09 -15.08 5.80
CA LEU A 55 -5.39 -14.83 6.44
C LEU A 55 -5.27 -15.09 7.95
N ASP A 56 -5.51 -14.04 8.72
CA ASP A 56 -5.70 -14.11 10.16
C ASP A 56 -7.19 -13.91 10.50
N ARG A 57 -7.71 -14.73 11.41
CA ARG A 57 -9.16 -14.81 11.64
C ARG A 57 -9.65 -13.79 12.65
N GLY A 58 -10.76 -13.16 12.30
CA GLY A 58 -11.47 -12.26 13.20
C GLY A 58 -12.18 -13.02 14.32
N PHE A 59 -12.52 -12.29 15.38
CA PHE A 59 -13.18 -12.83 16.56
C PHE A 59 -14.17 -11.83 17.17
N GLY A 60 -15.06 -12.31 18.03
CA GLY A 60 -16.07 -11.49 18.68
C GLY A 60 -16.91 -10.70 17.68
N ALA A 61 -17.08 -9.40 17.94
CA ALA A 61 -17.83 -8.49 17.06
C ALA A 61 -17.19 -8.31 15.67
N GLY A 62 -15.89 -8.56 15.52
CA GLY A 62 -15.17 -8.46 14.26
C GLY A 62 -15.21 -9.73 13.40
N ALA A 63 -15.82 -10.82 13.86
CA ALA A 63 -15.83 -12.10 13.14
C ALA A 63 -16.49 -12.05 11.75
N ARG A 64 -17.39 -11.08 11.51
CA ARG A 64 -18.02 -10.80 10.21
C ARG A 64 -17.51 -9.52 9.54
N SER A 65 -16.42 -8.95 10.05
CA SER A 65 -15.76 -7.78 9.47
C SER A 65 -14.47 -8.22 8.78
N TRP A 66 -14.14 -7.61 7.64
CA TRP A 66 -13.04 -8.04 6.77
C TRP A 66 -12.15 -6.88 6.33
N LEU A 67 -10.84 -7.01 6.51
CA LEU A 67 -9.82 -6.10 6.00
C LEU A 67 -8.97 -6.87 4.98
N LEU A 68 -8.97 -6.43 3.73
CA LEU A 68 -8.14 -6.99 2.67
C LEU A 68 -7.07 -5.96 2.31
N GLN A 69 -5.80 -6.29 2.54
CA GLN A 69 -4.63 -5.45 2.32
C GLN A 69 -3.82 -5.97 1.11
N PHE A 70 -3.75 -5.22 0.02
CA PHE A 70 -2.86 -5.53 -1.10
C PHE A 70 -1.39 -5.27 -0.72
N GLU A 71 -0.51 -6.21 -1.06
CA GLU A 71 0.94 -5.99 -1.07
C GLU A 71 1.33 -5.02 -2.18
N GLY A 72 2.25 -4.11 -1.90
CA GLY A 72 2.88 -3.24 -2.89
C GLY A 72 4.16 -3.83 -3.46
N GLY A 73 4.81 -3.10 -4.38
CA GLY A 73 6.11 -3.49 -4.89
C GLY A 73 6.40 -3.08 -6.32
N GLY A 74 6.06 -1.85 -6.70
CA GLY A 74 6.31 -1.32 -8.05
C GLY A 74 5.70 -2.18 -9.16
N TRP A 75 6.25 -2.10 -10.35
CA TRP A 75 5.69 -2.73 -11.55
C TRP A 75 6.79 -3.22 -12.49
N CYS A 76 6.38 -3.76 -13.63
CA CYS A 76 7.22 -3.94 -14.81
C CYS A 76 6.42 -3.47 -16.03
N ASN A 77 7.09 -2.83 -17.00
CA ASN A 77 6.45 -2.20 -18.16
C ASN A 77 6.97 -2.72 -19.50
N ASP A 78 8.00 -3.56 -19.49
CA ASP A 78 8.50 -4.25 -20.69
C ASP A 78 8.73 -5.75 -20.41
N LEU A 79 9.00 -6.52 -21.46
CA LEU A 79 9.19 -7.96 -21.33
C LEU A 79 10.43 -8.31 -20.49
N GLU A 80 11.50 -7.53 -20.57
CA GLU A 80 12.76 -7.79 -19.87
C GLU A 80 12.58 -7.61 -18.36
N SER A 81 12.10 -6.44 -17.94
CA SER A 81 11.76 -6.13 -16.55
C SER A 81 10.74 -7.10 -15.96
N CYS A 82 9.72 -7.54 -16.72
CA CYS A 82 8.76 -8.53 -16.24
C CYS A 82 9.38 -9.94 -16.11
N MET A 83 10.27 -10.35 -17.02
CA MET A 83 10.99 -11.62 -16.92
C MET A 83 11.95 -11.64 -15.73
N ASP A 84 12.63 -10.53 -15.44
CA ASP A 84 13.51 -10.44 -14.28
C ASP A 84 12.71 -10.39 -12.98
N ARG A 85 11.59 -9.67 -12.97
CA ARG A 85 10.64 -9.68 -11.86
C ARG A 85 10.12 -11.09 -11.55
N ALA A 86 9.85 -11.91 -12.56
CA ALA A 86 9.38 -13.30 -12.40
C ALA A 86 10.37 -14.17 -11.60
N LYS A 87 11.67 -13.86 -11.65
CA LYS A 87 12.74 -14.57 -10.91
C LYS A 87 12.87 -14.14 -9.45
N SER A 88 11.90 -13.39 -8.93
CA SER A 88 11.95 -12.79 -7.59
C SER A 88 10.67 -13.04 -6.80
N ARG A 89 10.68 -12.69 -5.50
CA ARG A 89 9.48 -12.72 -4.63
C ARG A 89 8.32 -11.86 -5.14
N ARG A 90 8.55 -10.96 -6.10
CA ARG A 90 7.56 -10.04 -6.67
C ARG A 90 6.92 -10.55 -7.97
N GLY A 91 7.34 -11.73 -8.44
CA GLY A 91 6.78 -12.38 -9.63
C GLY A 91 6.56 -13.89 -9.47
N SER A 92 6.90 -14.45 -8.30
CA SER A 92 6.74 -15.86 -7.99
C SER A 92 6.45 -16.08 -6.50
N THR A 93 5.47 -16.93 -6.19
CA THR A 93 5.24 -17.37 -4.81
C THR A 93 6.31 -18.32 -4.30
N ASP A 94 7.11 -18.95 -5.16
CA ASP A 94 8.18 -19.85 -4.76
C ASP A 94 9.29 -19.12 -4.01
N TYR A 95 9.56 -17.87 -4.42
CA TYR A 95 10.54 -16.99 -3.78
C TYR A 95 9.96 -16.14 -2.62
N MET A 96 8.66 -16.21 -2.35
CA MET A 96 8.06 -15.49 -1.23
C MET A 96 8.28 -16.19 0.11
N SER A 97 8.41 -15.39 1.17
CA SER A 97 8.34 -15.90 2.55
C SER A 97 7.00 -16.60 2.77
N LYS A 98 7.03 -17.79 3.38
CA LYS A 98 5.82 -18.57 3.65
C LYS A 98 5.05 -18.08 4.88
N VAL A 99 5.60 -17.09 5.59
CA VAL A 99 4.97 -16.39 6.71
C VAL A 99 5.08 -14.88 6.49
N GLU A 100 4.08 -14.13 6.95
CA GLU A 100 4.07 -12.68 6.92
C GLU A 100 3.83 -12.14 8.32
N VAL A 101 4.51 -11.06 8.69
CA VAL A 101 4.30 -10.38 9.98
C VAL A 101 3.14 -9.40 9.80
N PHE A 102 2.09 -9.56 10.58
CA PHE A 102 0.97 -8.63 10.59
C PHE A 102 1.21 -7.54 11.65
N SER A 103 1.34 -6.30 11.20
CA SER A 103 1.59 -5.09 12.02
C SER A 103 0.75 -3.91 11.54
N GLY A 104 0.76 -2.80 12.29
CA GLY A 104 -0.03 -1.61 11.94
C GLY A 104 -1.52 -1.94 11.83
N ILE A 105 -2.14 -1.57 10.71
CA ILE A 105 -3.54 -1.87 10.39
C ILE A 105 -3.89 -3.37 10.37
N LEU A 106 -2.88 -4.25 10.25
CA LEU A 106 -3.04 -5.70 10.30
C LEU A 106 -2.80 -6.31 11.68
N SER A 107 -2.37 -5.53 12.69
CA SER A 107 -2.15 -6.06 14.04
C SER A 107 -3.45 -6.61 14.64
N ASN A 108 -3.36 -7.71 15.39
CA ASN A 108 -4.46 -8.26 16.18
C ASN A 108 -4.50 -7.74 17.63
N ASN A 109 -3.61 -6.81 17.98
CA ASN A 109 -3.55 -6.20 19.31
C ASN A 109 -4.36 -4.90 19.34
N ALA A 110 -5.38 -4.82 20.21
CA ALA A 110 -6.23 -3.64 20.33
C ALA A 110 -5.47 -2.36 20.72
N SER A 111 -4.36 -2.47 21.45
CA SER A 111 -3.52 -1.32 21.80
C SER A 111 -2.70 -0.80 20.62
N LEU A 112 -2.56 -1.59 19.56
CA LEU A 112 -1.78 -1.26 18.36
C LEU A 112 -2.67 -0.98 17.13
N ASN A 113 -3.89 -1.51 17.13
CA ASN A 113 -4.87 -1.40 16.03
C ASN A 113 -6.31 -1.40 16.57
N PRO A 114 -6.73 -0.38 17.33
CA PRO A 114 -7.94 -0.40 18.15
C PRO A 114 -9.22 -0.73 17.40
N ASP A 115 -9.27 -0.37 16.12
CA ASP A 115 -10.47 -0.43 15.28
C ASP A 115 -10.61 -1.71 14.46
N PHE A 116 -9.50 -2.31 14.05
CA PHE A 116 -9.48 -3.45 13.13
C PHE A 116 -8.83 -4.71 13.75
N TYR A 117 -8.39 -4.67 15.01
CA TYR A 117 -7.68 -5.77 15.69
C TYR A 117 -8.47 -7.08 15.83
N ASN A 118 -9.80 -7.06 15.71
CA ASN A 118 -10.63 -8.27 15.82
C ASN A 118 -11.30 -8.68 14.49
N TRP A 119 -10.93 -8.04 13.38
CA TRP A 119 -11.46 -8.34 12.03
C TRP A 119 -10.79 -9.57 11.42
N ASN A 120 -11.39 -10.16 10.39
CA ASN A 120 -10.65 -11.04 9.49
C ASN A 120 -9.68 -10.17 8.69
N ARG A 121 -8.39 -10.44 8.77
CA ARG A 121 -7.34 -9.64 8.12
C ARG A 121 -6.64 -10.47 7.08
N VAL A 122 -6.54 -9.94 5.87
CA VAL A 122 -5.98 -10.65 4.73
C VAL A 122 -4.87 -9.82 4.11
N LYS A 123 -3.70 -10.40 3.89
CA LYS A 123 -2.64 -9.81 3.06
C LYS A 123 -2.61 -10.53 1.72
N LEU A 124 -2.94 -9.83 0.63
CA LEU A 124 -2.92 -10.37 -0.73
C LEU A 124 -1.51 -10.24 -1.29
N ARG A 125 -0.90 -11.36 -1.70
CA ARG A 125 0.49 -11.37 -2.19
C ARG A 125 0.57 -10.88 -3.62
N TYR A 126 1.51 -9.97 -3.87
CA TYR A 126 1.63 -9.27 -5.15
C TYR A 126 2.68 -9.94 -6.03
N CYS A 127 2.23 -10.52 -7.15
CA CYS A 127 3.10 -11.28 -8.05
C CYS A 127 2.80 -11.10 -9.55
N ASP A 128 1.94 -10.15 -9.93
CA ASP A 128 1.60 -9.84 -11.33
C ASP A 128 2.39 -8.66 -11.91
N GLY A 129 2.77 -7.67 -11.09
CA GLY A 129 3.49 -6.50 -11.60
C GLY A 129 2.62 -5.46 -12.31
N ALA A 130 1.29 -5.52 -12.18
CA ALA A 130 0.31 -4.57 -12.77
C ALA A 130 -0.77 -4.14 -11.76
N SER A 131 -0.44 -4.00 -10.47
CA SER A 131 -1.42 -3.63 -9.44
C SER A 131 -2.70 -4.48 -9.44
N PHE A 132 -2.59 -5.80 -9.65
CA PHE A 132 -3.74 -6.71 -9.76
C PHE A 132 -4.72 -6.38 -10.90
N ALA A 133 -4.30 -5.63 -11.92
CA ALA A 133 -5.17 -5.19 -13.00
C ALA A 133 -4.83 -5.76 -14.39
N GLY A 134 -3.70 -6.46 -14.54
CA GLY A 134 -3.34 -7.11 -15.81
C GLY A 134 -4.29 -8.25 -16.19
N ASP A 135 -4.64 -8.38 -17.47
CA ASP A 135 -5.41 -9.50 -18.01
C ASP A 135 -5.01 -9.89 -19.45
N SER A 136 -3.73 -9.73 -19.80
CA SER A 136 -3.21 -10.21 -21.08
C SER A 136 -2.97 -11.73 -21.06
N LYS A 137 -3.34 -12.38 -22.16
CA LYS A 137 -2.89 -13.75 -22.48
C LYS A 137 -1.71 -13.62 -23.43
N PHE A 138 -0.50 -13.51 -22.92
CA PHE A 138 0.66 -13.58 -23.79
C PHE A 138 0.95 -15.04 -24.11
N SER A 139 0.48 -15.47 -25.27
CA SER A 139 0.76 -16.79 -25.83
C SER A 139 1.49 -16.60 -27.15
N ASN A 140 2.74 -16.13 -27.13
CA ASN A 140 3.61 -16.14 -28.31
C ASN A 140 5.10 -15.97 -27.94
N GLY A 141 5.87 -17.03 -28.17
CA GLY A 141 7.28 -16.93 -28.55
C GLY A 141 8.31 -17.26 -27.46
N VAL A 142 8.79 -18.50 -27.46
CA VAL A 142 10.06 -18.90 -26.86
C VAL A 142 11.16 -17.95 -27.37
N LYS A 143 11.74 -17.10 -26.51
CA LYS A 143 13.04 -16.49 -26.81
C LYS A 143 14.10 -17.56 -26.57
N HIS A 144 14.62 -18.14 -27.65
CA HIS A 144 15.82 -18.97 -27.61
C HIS A 144 17.04 -18.08 -27.35
N LEU A 145 17.33 -17.79 -26.08
CA LEU A 145 18.69 -17.47 -25.66
C LEU A 145 19.39 -18.80 -25.39
N ALA A 146 20.56 -18.97 -26.00
CA ALA A 146 21.34 -20.21 -25.98
C ALA A 146 21.30 -20.90 -24.61
N ASN A 147 20.80 -22.15 -24.61
CA ASN A 147 20.73 -23.11 -23.49
C ASN A 147 19.66 -22.96 -22.41
N PHE A 148 18.67 -22.06 -22.53
CA PHE A 148 17.51 -22.08 -21.63
C PHE A 148 16.18 -22.09 -22.41
N THR A 149 15.43 -23.19 -22.30
CA THR A 149 14.03 -23.24 -22.73
C THR A 149 13.17 -22.71 -21.58
N PHE A 150 12.89 -21.42 -21.58
CA PHE A 150 11.88 -20.84 -20.67
C PHE A 150 10.53 -20.87 -21.40
N THR A 151 9.53 -21.56 -20.84
CA THR A 151 8.15 -21.29 -21.19
C THR A 151 7.81 -19.93 -20.59
N VAL A 152 8.01 -18.85 -21.35
CA VAL A 152 7.52 -17.52 -21.01
C VAL A 152 6.01 -17.56 -21.15
N SER A 153 5.32 -18.07 -20.13
CA SER A 153 3.89 -17.89 -19.97
C SER A 153 3.69 -16.59 -19.20
N THR A 154 4.00 -15.44 -19.82
CA THR A 154 3.58 -14.13 -19.30
C THR A 154 2.06 -13.99 -19.49
N ASN A 155 1.28 -14.81 -18.79
CA ASN A 155 -0.12 -14.47 -18.57
C ASN A 155 -0.08 -13.28 -17.63
N ALA A 156 -0.33 -12.05 -18.08
CA ALA A 156 -0.48 -10.92 -17.15
C ALA A 156 -1.83 -11.10 -16.46
N PRO A 157 -1.89 -11.59 -15.21
CA PRO A 157 -3.09 -12.23 -14.70
C PRO A 157 -3.63 -11.46 -13.49
N GLY A 158 -3.17 -10.24 -13.22
CA GLY A 158 -3.51 -9.47 -12.02
C GLY A 158 -4.99 -9.51 -11.70
N GLN A 159 -5.84 -9.22 -12.70
CA GLN A 159 -7.30 -9.23 -12.54
C GLN A 159 -7.83 -10.63 -12.21
N ARG A 160 -7.19 -11.66 -12.78
CA ARG A 160 -7.51 -13.07 -12.51
C ARG A 160 -7.02 -13.52 -11.13
N ILE A 161 -5.85 -13.06 -10.69
CA ILE A 161 -5.33 -13.30 -9.34
C ILE A 161 -6.31 -12.70 -8.33
N TRP A 162 -6.67 -11.43 -8.49
CA TRP A 162 -7.66 -10.74 -7.67
C TRP A 162 -8.95 -11.56 -7.57
N LYS A 163 -9.53 -11.91 -8.73
CA LYS A 163 -10.76 -12.71 -8.80
C LYS A 163 -10.61 -14.08 -8.14
N ALA A 164 -9.51 -14.79 -8.38
CA ALA A 164 -9.27 -16.11 -7.81
C ALA A 164 -9.15 -16.06 -6.28
N ILE A 165 -8.46 -15.06 -5.74
CA ILE A 165 -8.34 -14.85 -4.29
C ILE A 165 -9.72 -14.54 -3.69
N ILE A 166 -10.49 -13.63 -4.28
CA ILE A 166 -11.84 -13.30 -3.79
C ILE A 166 -12.75 -14.52 -3.80
N LEU A 167 -12.80 -15.27 -4.90
CA LEU A 167 -13.61 -16.47 -5.02
C LEU A 167 -13.22 -17.55 -4.00
N ASP A 168 -11.96 -17.63 -3.61
CA ASP A 168 -11.48 -18.54 -2.57
C ASP A 168 -11.82 -18.05 -1.14
N LEU A 169 -11.88 -16.72 -0.93
CA LEU A 169 -12.26 -16.12 0.36
C LEU A 169 -13.77 -16.08 0.63
N LEU A 170 -14.60 -15.97 -0.42
CA LEU A 170 -16.06 -15.95 -0.29
C LEU A 170 -16.63 -17.11 0.54
N PRO A 171 -16.34 -18.39 0.23
CA PRO A 171 -16.82 -19.52 1.04
C PRO A 171 -16.18 -19.58 2.42
N LYS A 172 -15.02 -18.93 2.62
CA LYS A 172 -14.31 -18.82 3.91
C LYS A 172 -14.92 -17.78 4.84
N GLY A 173 -16.00 -17.09 4.43
CA GLY A 173 -16.78 -16.19 5.26
C GLY A 173 -16.90 -14.77 4.71
N LEU A 174 -16.08 -14.39 3.72
CA LEU A 174 -16.14 -13.06 3.10
C LEU A 174 -17.51 -12.80 2.45
N GLY A 175 -18.14 -13.83 1.88
CA GLY A 175 -19.48 -13.73 1.30
C GLY A 175 -20.61 -13.47 2.31
N ARG A 176 -20.30 -13.40 3.60
CA ARG A 176 -21.22 -13.04 4.70
C ARG A 176 -20.71 -11.84 5.49
N ALA A 177 -19.81 -11.05 4.93
CA ALA A 177 -19.27 -9.86 5.57
C ALA A 177 -20.40 -8.85 5.84
N GLU A 178 -20.40 -8.27 7.04
CA GLU A 178 -21.25 -7.14 7.40
C GLU A 178 -20.51 -5.81 7.24
N LYS A 179 -19.18 -5.84 7.40
CA LYS A 179 -18.28 -4.71 7.17
C LYS A 179 -17.07 -5.17 6.38
N ALA A 180 -16.60 -4.36 5.46
CA ALA A 180 -15.35 -4.60 4.77
C ALA A 180 -14.55 -3.32 4.52
N LEU A 181 -13.23 -3.45 4.57
CA LEU A 181 -12.27 -2.42 4.19
C LEU A 181 -11.29 -3.03 3.19
N LEU A 182 -11.33 -2.54 1.95
CA LEU A 182 -10.30 -2.84 0.96
C LEU A 182 -9.17 -1.82 1.09
N SER A 183 -7.95 -2.28 1.24
CA SER A 183 -6.79 -1.41 1.38
C SER A 183 -5.55 -2.00 0.74
N GLY A 184 -4.46 -1.26 0.74
CA GLY A 184 -3.19 -1.66 0.18
C GLY A 184 -2.19 -0.52 0.24
N CYS A 185 -0.91 -0.87 0.11
CA CYS A 185 0.15 0.13 -0.01
C CYS A 185 0.78 0.19 -1.41
N SER A 186 1.17 1.37 -1.90
CA SER A 186 2.04 1.55 -3.06
C SER A 186 1.33 1.03 -4.31
N ALA A 187 1.92 0.11 -5.07
CA ALA A 187 1.21 -0.61 -6.13
C ALA A 187 -0.11 -1.28 -5.65
N GLY A 188 -0.16 -1.80 -4.42
CA GLY A 188 -1.39 -2.30 -3.79
C GLY A 188 -2.35 -1.18 -3.36
N GLY A 189 -1.83 -0.01 -3.02
CA GLY A 189 -2.65 1.19 -2.79
C GLY A 189 -3.29 1.66 -4.10
N LEU A 190 -2.54 1.59 -5.21
CA LEU A 190 -3.07 1.83 -6.55
C LEU A 190 -4.13 0.79 -6.93
N ALA A 191 -3.87 -0.49 -6.66
CA ALA A 191 -4.84 -1.57 -6.87
C ALA A 191 -6.18 -1.31 -6.13
N THR A 192 -6.12 -0.65 -4.98
CA THR A 192 -7.33 -0.25 -4.26
C THR A 192 -8.20 0.72 -5.06
N PHE A 193 -7.62 1.70 -5.77
CA PHE A 193 -8.40 2.56 -6.69
C PHE A 193 -9.04 1.77 -7.82
N LEU A 194 -8.31 0.79 -8.38
CA LEU A 194 -8.75 0.00 -9.54
C LEU A 194 -9.86 -0.99 -9.19
N HIS A 195 -9.87 -1.53 -7.97
CA HIS A 195 -10.77 -2.62 -7.58
C HIS A 195 -11.85 -2.24 -6.57
N CYS A 196 -11.85 -1.02 -6.03
CA CYS A 196 -12.75 -0.63 -4.94
C CYS A 196 -14.24 -0.88 -5.25
N ASP A 197 -14.75 -0.32 -6.35
CA ASP A 197 -16.16 -0.49 -6.70
C ASP A 197 -16.47 -1.94 -7.09
N ASN A 198 -15.55 -2.61 -7.79
CA ASN A 198 -15.71 -4.03 -8.13
C ASN A 198 -15.79 -4.92 -6.88
N PHE A 199 -15.06 -4.59 -5.81
CA PHE A 199 -15.06 -5.35 -4.57
C PHE A 199 -16.45 -5.38 -3.92
N THR A 200 -17.18 -4.26 -3.93
CA THR A 200 -18.54 -4.18 -3.37
C THR A 200 -19.49 -5.19 -4.03
N SER A 201 -19.30 -5.48 -5.31
CA SER A 201 -20.16 -6.39 -6.08
C SER A 201 -20.09 -7.86 -5.63
N TYR A 202 -19.03 -8.26 -4.93
CA TYR A 202 -18.88 -9.62 -4.39
C TYR A 202 -19.52 -9.80 -3.00
N LEU A 203 -19.87 -8.70 -2.33
CA LEU A 203 -20.32 -8.71 -0.94
C LEU A 203 -21.84 -8.56 -0.82
N PRO A 204 -22.42 -8.89 0.35
CA PRO A 204 -23.84 -8.65 0.60
C PRO A 204 -24.21 -7.17 0.36
N ARG A 205 -25.38 -6.92 -0.26
CA ARG A 205 -25.83 -5.56 -0.60
C ARG A 205 -25.95 -4.61 0.61
N ASN A 206 -26.12 -5.17 1.80
CA ASN A 206 -26.23 -4.45 3.07
C ASN A 206 -24.91 -4.38 3.85
N ALA A 207 -23.80 -4.86 3.29
CA ALA A 207 -22.49 -4.73 3.91
C ALA A 207 -22.00 -3.27 3.82
N ASP A 208 -21.40 -2.77 4.89
CA ASP A 208 -20.71 -1.48 4.89
C ASP A 208 -19.30 -1.67 4.33
N VAL A 209 -19.09 -1.24 3.08
CA VAL A 209 -17.83 -1.43 2.36
C VAL A 209 -17.20 -0.08 2.09
N LYS A 210 -15.93 0.06 2.46
CA LYS A 210 -15.13 1.26 2.18
C LYS A 210 -13.73 0.87 1.71
N CYS A 211 -13.00 1.83 1.16
CA CYS A 211 -11.66 1.60 0.63
C CYS A 211 -10.63 2.61 1.15
N LEU A 212 -9.41 2.17 1.41
CA LEU A 212 -8.30 2.99 1.89
C LEU A 212 -7.07 2.75 1.01
N SER A 213 -6.60 3.77 0.30
CA SER A 213 -5.31 3.70 -0.40
C SER A 213 -4.22 4.35 0.43
N ASP A 214 -3.15 3.61 0.73
CA ASP A 214 -1.95 4.12 1.38
C ASP A 214 -0.81 4.23 0.36
N ALA A 215 -0.24 5.43 0.20
CA ALA A 215 0.85 5.70 -0.74
C ALA A 215 0.56 5.23 -2.19
N GLY A 216 -0.72 5.17 -2.55
CA GLY A 216 -1.19 4.70 -3.85
C GLY A 216 -1.63 5.83 -4.79
N PHE A 217 -1.63 7.08 -4.33
CA PHE A 217 -2.00 8.24 -5.13
C PHE A 217 -0.79 8.76 -5.92
N PHE A 218 -0.49 8.09 -7.03
CA PHE A 218 0.59 8.47 -7.94
C PHE A 218 0.16 9.63 -8.84
N LEU A 219 1.03 10.63 -8.98
CA LEU A 219 0.83 11.76 -9.85
C LEU A 219 1.36 11.49 -11.26
N ASP A 220 0.59 11.92 -12.25
CA ASP A 220 0.99 12.01 -13.65
C ASP A 220 1.56 13.41 -13.89
N ILE A 221 2.86 13.53 -13.62
CA ILE A 221 3.65 14.77 -13.66
C ILE A 221 4.92 14.59 -14.49
N GLN A 222 5.58 15.70 -14.79
CA GLN A 222 6.92 15.72 -15.39
C GLN A 222 8.00 15.61 -14.31
N ASP A 223 9.11 14.95 -14.65
CA ASP A 223 10.32 14.94 -13.82
C ASP A 223 11.08 16.28 -13.90
N ILE A 224 12.16 16.42 -13.12
CA ILE A 224 12.99 17.64 -13.10
C ILE A 224 13.69 17.95 -14.42
N SER A 225 13.66 17.03 -15.40
CA SER A 225 14.13 17.23 -16.77
C SER A 225 12.98 17.46 -17.77
N LEU A 226 11.77 17.71 -17.26
CA LEU A 226 10.54 17.98 -18.00
C LEU A 226 10.01 16.80 -18.83
N ASN A 227 10.46 15.58 -18.54
CA ASN A 227 9.97 14.38 -19.22
C ASN A 227 8.79 13.77 -18.46
N SER A 228 7.80 13.26 -19.19
CA SER A 228 6.63 12.57 -18.60
C SER A 228 6.92 11.07 -18.37
N SER A 229 8.06 10.77 -17.72
CA SER A 229 8.63 9.42 -17.63
C SER A 229 7.65 8.40 -17.00
N ILE A 230 6.91 8.79 -15.96
CA ILE A 230 5.92 7.90 -15.33
C ILE A 230 4.72 7.62 -16.24
N ARG A 231 4.31 8.59 -17.07
CA ARG A 231 3.21 8.41 -18.01
C ARG A 231 3.58 7.36 -19.05
N THR A 232 4.74 7.52 -19.69
CA THR A 232 5.25 6.52 -20.65
C THR A 232 5.41 5.15 -19.99
N PHE A 233 5.93 5.09 -18.77
CA PHE A 233 6.05 3.83 -18.03
C PHE A 233 4.69 3.14 -17.81
N TYR A 234 3.63 3.89 -17.45
CA TYR A 234 2.29 3.32 -17.31
C TYR A 234 1.64 2.98 -18.65
N GLU A 235 1.82 3.77 -19.70
CA GLU A 235 1.35 3.44 -21.06
C GLU A 235 1.94 2.10 -21.52
N ASP A 236 3.25 1.90 -21.37
CA ASP A 236 3.95 0.66 -21.71
C ASP A 236 3.42 -0.53 -20.89
N LEU A 237 3.25 -0.34 -19.57
CA LEU A 237 2.69 -1.34 -18.67
C LEU A 237 1.27 -1.76 -19.09
N ILE A 238 0.40 -0.77 -19.32
CA ILE A 238 -1.01 -0.99 -19.66
C ILE A 238 -1.12 -1.76 -20.97
N SER A 239 -0.32 -1.37 -21.97
CA SER A 239 -0.24 -2.03 -23.27
C SER A 239 0.27 -3.47 -23.15
N LEU A 240 1.39 -3.68 -22.46
CA LEU A 240 2.01 -5.00 -22.28
C LEU A 240 1.12 -5.96 -21.52
N GLN A 241 0.52 -5.48 -20.42
CA GLN A 241 -0.19 -6.32 -19.45
C GLN A 241 -1.72 -6.35 -19.67
N GLY A 242 -2.23 -5.63 -20.68
CA GLY A 242 -3.65 -5.60 -21.03
C GLY A 242 -4.52 -5.07 -19.90
N VAL A 243 -4.11 -3.96 -19.29
CA VAL A 243 -4.80 -3.38 -18.12
C VAL A 243 -6.05 -2.59 -18.53
N GLU A 244 -6.06 -2.01 -19.73
CA GLU A 244 -7.07 -1.03 -20.18
C GLU A 244 -8.51 -1.53 -19.99
N GLN A 245 -8.79 -2.79 -20.34
CA GLN A 245 -10.11 -3.41 -20.20
C GLN A 245 -10.65 -3.50 -18.77
N ASN A 246 -9.76 -3.36 -17.77
CA ASN A 246 -10.07 -3.43 -16.34
C ASN A 246 -10.11 -2.04 -15.68
N LEU A 247 -9.82 -0.96 -16.42
CA LEU A 247 -9.95 0.41 -15.92
C LEU A 247 -11.43 0.80 -15.80
N ASP A 248 -11.70 1.83 -14.99
CA ASP A 248 -13.05 2.35 -14.82
C ASP A 248 -13.62 2.87 -16.15
N LYS A 249 -14.77 2.32 -16.56
CA LYS A 249 -15.38 2.62 -17.85
C LYS A 249 -15.87 4.06 -17.96
N ASN A 250 -16.30 4.67 -16.86
CA ASN A 250 -16.74 6.07 -16.89
C ASN A 250 -15.52 6.98 -17.07
N CYS A 251 -14.39 6.63 -16.44
CA CYS A 251 -13.13 7.31 -16.65
C CYS A 251 -12.67 7.20 -18.09
N THR A 252 -12.53 5.99 -18.63
CA THR A 252 -12.00 5.77 -19.98
C THR A 252 -12.90 6.34 -21.08
N SER A 253 -14.21 6.43 -20.84
CA SER A 253 -15.16 7.04 -21.77
C SER A 253 -15.17 8.58 -21.72
N SER A 254 -14.57 9.20 -20.70
CA SER A 254 -14.61 10.65 -20.48
C SER A 254 -13.42 11.42 -21.03
N GLY A 255 -12.32 10.72 -21.32
CA GLY A 255 -11.04 11.28 -21.72
C GLY A 255 -10.65 10.90 -23.15
N TYR A 256 -9.61 11.56 -23.66
CA TYR A 256 -9.02 11.23 -24.96
C TYR A 256 -8.05 10.03 -24.88
N LEU A 257 -7.46 9.79 -23.71
CA LEU A 257 -6.45 8.75 -23.46
C LEU A 257 -6.91 7.85 -22.31
N PRO A 258 -7.46 6.65 -22.60
CA PRO A 258 -7.92 5.69 -21.59
C PRO A 258 -6.85 5.31 -20.56
N GLU A 259 -5.58 5.27 -20.95
CA GLU A 259 -4.45 4.87 -20.13
C GLU A 259 -4.26 5.78 -18.91
N GLN A 260 -4.66 7.05 -19.03
CA GLN A 260 -4.63 8.00 -17.93
C GLN A 260 -5.48 7.53 -16.75
N CYS A 261 -6.54 6.75 -16.98
CA CYS A 261 -7.40 6.21 -15.92
C CYS A 261 -6.73 5.17 -15.03
N PHE A 262 -5.49 4.77 -15.33
CA PHE A 262 -4.67 4.04 -14.36
C PHE A 262 -4.14 4.96 -13.25
N PHE A 263 -3.96 6.27 -13.49
CA PHE A 263 -3.58 7.20 -12.43
C PHE A 263 -4.80 7.63 -11.59
N PRO A 264 -4.69 7.59 -10.25
CA PRO A 264 -5.78 8.00 -9.36
C PRO A 264 -6.26 9.44 -9.56
N GLN A 265 -5.39 10.33 -10.06
CA GLN A 265 -5.76 11.71 -10.33
C GLN A 265 -6.92 11.86 -11.34
N TYR A 266 -7.07 10.89 -12.25
CA TYR A 266 -8.18 10.88 -13.21
C TYR A 266 -9.31 9.95 -12.77
N ALA A 267 -8.98 8.83 -12.13
CA ALA A 267 -9.93 7.78 -11.77
C ALA A 267 -10.75 8.07 -10.51
N LEU A 268 -10.19 8.75 -9.50
CA LEU A 268 -10.79 8.88 -8.16
C LEU A 268 -12.22 9.46 -8.19
N LYS A 269 -12.49 10.43 -9.06
CA LYS A 269 -13.82 11.06 -9.16
C LYS A 269 -14.92 10.11 -9.66
N TYR A 270 -14.56 8.98 -10.26
CA TYR A 270 -15.50 7.98 -10.77
C TYR A 270 -15.80 6.87 -9.76
N ILE A 271 -15.00 6.76 -8.70
CA ILE A 271 -15.21 5.76 -7.65
C ILE A 271 -16.41 6.15 -6.79
N GLN A 272 -17.40 5.26 -6.71
CA GLN A 272 -18.65 5.50 -5.98
C GLN A 272 -18.56 5.09 -4.50
N THR A 273 -17.78 4.06 -4.22
CA THR A 273 -17.59 3.54 -2.87
C THR A 273 -16.81 4.55 -2.01
N PRO A 274 -17.18 4.77 -0.73
CA PRO A 274 -16.45 5.67 0.14
C PRO A 274 -14.95 5.34 0.18
N PHE A 275 -14.13 6.35 -0.09
CA PHE A 275 -12.70 6.18 -0.28
C PHE A 275 -11.88 7.07 0.67
N PHE A 276 -10.81 6.54 1.23
CA PHE A 276 -9.84 7.28 2.03
C PHE A 276 -8.49 7.30 1.33
N VAL A 277 -7.93 8.48 1.14
CA VAL A 277 -6.58 8.65 0.57
C VAL A 277 -5.63 8.99 1.71
N LEU A 278 -4.75 8.04 2.04
CA LEU A 278 -3.59 8.22 2.90
C LEU A 278 -2.36 8.35 2.00
N ASN A 279 -1.72 9.51 1.99
CA ASN A 279 -0.52 9.70 1.18
C ASN A 279 0.42 10.67 1.88
N SER A 280 1.73 10.48 1.72
CA SER A 280 2.65 11.57 2.02
C SER A 280 2.63 12.58 0.86
N ALA A 281 2.71 13.87 1.19
CA ALA A 281 2.94 14.95 0.22
C ALA A 281 4.33 14.88 -0.43
N TYR A 282 5.27 14.21 0.24
CA TYR A 282 6.65 13.97 -0.20
C TYR A 282 6.92 12.46 -0.24
N ASP A 283 6.01 11.73 -0.89
CA ASP A 283 6.11 10.28 -1.00
C ASP A 283 7.48 9.88 -1.57
N VAL A 284 8.22 9.06 -0.81
CA VAL A 284 9.63 8.74 -1.12
C VAL A 284 9.76 8.00 -2.45
N TYR A 285 8.79 7.16 -2.81
CA TYR A 285 8.82 6.47 -4.11
C TYR A 285 8.63 7.47 -5.25
N GLN A 286 7.63 8.35 -5.15
CA GLN A 286 7.40 9.37 -6.18
C GLN A 286 8.58 10.33 -6.29
N PHE A 287 9.15 10.77 -5.17
CA PHE A 287 10.36 11.58 -5.18
C PHE A 287 11.50 10.88 -5.91
N HIS A 288 11.81 9.63 -5.56
CA HIS A 288 13.00 8.93 -6.06
C HIS A 288 12.85 8.38 -7.49
N HIS A 289 11.63 8.05 -7.92
CA HIS A 289 11.38 7.31 -9.16
C HIS A 289 10.49 8.05 -10.17
N ILE A 290 9.80 9.11 -9.76
CA ILE A 290 8.92 9.88 -10.65
C ILE A 290 9.44 11.30 -10.83
N LEU A 291 9.65 12.05 -9.75
CA LEU A 291 10.10 13.44 -9.81
C LEU A 291 11.59 13.54 -10.16
N VAL A 292 12.42 12.71 -9.52
CA VAL A 292 13.88 12.69 -9.73
C VAL A 292 14.35 11.26 -10.01
N PRO A 293 13.93 10.62 -11.11
CA PRO A 293 14.47 9.31 -11.50
C PRO A 293 15.97 9.40 -11.84
N PRO A 294 16.72 8.28 -11.82
CA PRO A 294 18.14 8.27 -12.20
C PRO A 294 18.43 8.88 -13.58
N THR A 295 17.50 8.74 -14.52
CA THR A 295 17.59 9.32 -15.87
C THR A 295 17.52 10.85 -15.89
N ALA A 296 16.84 11.47 -14.91
CA ALA A 296 16.71 12.92 -14.79
C ALA A 296 17.80 13.55 -13.91
N ASP A 297 18.58 12.75 -13.17
CA ASP A 297 19.73 13.19 -12.36
C ASP A 297 20.99 12.34 -12.63
N PRO A 298 21.52 12.35 -13.87
CA PRO A 298 22.64 11.49 -14.27
C PRO A 298 23.95 11.79 -13.53
N HIS A 299 24.05 12.96 -12.92
CA HIS A 299 25.22 13.38 -12.14
C HIS A 299 25.03 13.21 -10.62
N GLY A 300 23.86 12.72 -10.18
CA GLY A 300 23.60 12.41 -8.78
C GLY A 300 23.56 13.64 -7.87
N LYS A 301 23.14 14.81 -8.36
CA LYS A 301 23.04 16.05 -7.57
C LYS A 301 22.08 15.89 -6.39
N TRP A 302 21.00 15.15 -6.59
CA TRP A 302 19.95 14.93 -5.61
C TRP A 302 20.25 13.79 -4.64
N ASN A 303 21.35 13.05 -4.82
CA ASN A 303 21.64 11.87 -4.00
C ASN A 303 21.70 12.19 -2.51
N ARG A 304 22.23 13.36 -2.13
CA ARG A 304 22.25 13.78 -0.72
C ARG A 304 20.84 14.02 -0.18
N CYS A 305 20.03 14.79 -0.91
CA CYS A 305 18.64 15.07 -0.55
C CYS A 305 17.77 13.80 -0.49
N LYS A 306 17.98 12.85 -1.40
CA LYS A 306 17.29 11.54 -1.41
C LYS A 306 17.66 10.62 -0.25
N LEU A 307 18.84 10.81 0.34
CA LEU A 307 19.29 10.02 1.49
C LEU A 307 18.92 10.68 2.82
N ASP A 308 18.83 12.01 2.81
CA ASP A 308 18.56 12.82 3.99
C ASP A 308 17.83 14.12 3.58
N PRO A 309 16.54 14.27 3.92
CA PRO A 309 15.76 15.48 3.64
C PRO A 309 16.33 16.75 4.27
N GLU A 310 17.11 16.65 5.35
CA GLU A 310 17.79 17.80 5.97
C GLU A 310 18.99 18.26 5.14
N ALA A 311 19.53 17.39 4.28
CA ALA A 311 20.64 17.70 3.39
C ALA A 311 20.20 18.34 2.06
N CYS A 312 18.90 18.50 1.81
CA CYS A 312 18.37 19.19 0.64
C CYS A 312 18.73 20.69 0.68
N SER A 313 19.21 21.20 -0.45
CA SER A 313 19.38 22.63 -0.67
C SER A 313 18.03 23.37 -0.73
N PRO A 314 18.02 24.71 -0.52
CA PRO A 314 16.79 25.50 -0.63
C PRO A 314 16.07 25.34 -1.98
N ASP A 315 16.82 25.17 -3.08
CA ASP A 315 16.24 24.97 -4.42
C ASP A 315 15.59 23.59 -4.56
N GLU A 316 16.23 22.53 -4.05
CA GLU A 316 15.66 21.18 -4.02
C GLU A 316 14.38 21.13 -3.17
N ILE A 317 14.40 21.79 -2.00
CA ILE A 317 13.20 21.93 -1.18
C ILE A 317 12.12 22.68 -1.94
N ASN A 318 12.42 23.78 -2.63
CA ASN A 318 11.42 24.53 -3.38
C ASN A 318 10.76 23.69 -4.49
N ILE A 319 11.52 22.82 -5.16
CA ILE A 319 10.99 21.86 -6.14
C ILE A 319 10.08 20.83 -5.46
N LEU A 320 10.48 20.28 -4.31
CA LEU A 320 9.64 19.37 -3.51
C LEU A 320 8.36 20.06 -3.01
N GLN A 321 8.42 21.37 -2.70
CA GLN A 321 7.22 22.15 -2.37
C GLN A 321 6.30 22.34 -3.58
N GLY A 322 6.86 22.46 -4.79
CA GLY A 322 6.10 22.41 -6.04
C GLY A 322 5.35 21.09 -6.17
N PHE A 323 6.04 19.96 -6.00
CA PHE A 323 5.45 18.62 -6.03
C PHE A 323 4.28 18.47 -5.04
N ARG A 324 4.45 18.92 -3.79
CA ARG A 324 3.35 18.98 -2.80
C ARG A 324 2.17 19.80 -3.30
N LYS A 325 2.41 20.99 -3.88
CA LYS A 325 1.33 21.85 -4.39
C LYS A 325 0.56 21.17 -5.51
N ASP A 326 1.25 20.45 -6.40
CA ASP A 326 0.60 19.70 -7.49
C ASP A 326 -0.31 18.60 -6.93
N MET A 327 0.16 17.83 -5.93
CA MET A 327 -0.68 16.83 -5.25
C MET A 327 -1.96 17.44 -4.66
N LEU A 328 -1.82 18.55 -3.93
CA LEU A 328 -2.94 19.23 -3.30
C LEU A 328 -3.90 19.86 -4.32
N ALA A 329 -3.37 20.38 -5.43
CA ALA A 329 -4.18 20.92 -6.51
C ALA A 329 -5.05 19.83 -7.15
N VAL A 330 -4.48 18.66 -7.42
CA VAL A 330 -5.21 17.50 -7.95
C VAL A 330 -6.27 16.98 -6.97
N LEU A 331 -5.95 16.91 -5.68
CA LEU A 331 -6.89 16.44 -4.65
C LEU A 331 -7.95 17.47 -4.25
N ARG A 332 -7.89 18.69 -4.77
CA ARG A 332 -8.74 19.81 -4.34
C ARG A 332 -10.23 19.52 -4.51
N GLU A 333 -10.65 18.99 -5.65
CA GLU A 333 -12.06 18.67 -5.88
C GLU A 333 -12.55 17.59 -4.92
N PHE A 334 -11.74 16.56 -4.67
CA PHE A 334 -12.08 15.51 -3.70
C PHE A 334 -12.18 16.07 -2.27
N LEU A 335 -11.28 16.97 -1.89
CA LEU A 335 -11.30 17.67 -0.61
C LEU A 335 -12.57 18.52 -0.44
N GLU A 336 -12.93 19.32 -1.42
CA GLU A 336 -14.05 20.27 -1.34
C GLU A 336 -15.42 19.59 -1.47
N TYR A 337 -15.56 18.62 -2.39
CA TYR A 337 -16.88 18.12 -2.81
C TYR A 337 -17.24 16.73 -2.26
N SER A 338 -16.27 15.85 -1.98
CA SER A 338 -16.60 14.52 -1.47
C SER A 338 -17.16 14.59 -0.05
N ARG A 339 -18.36 14.04 0.18
CA ARG A 339 -18.97 13.99 1.52
C ARG A 339 -18.70 12.70 2.28
N THR A 340 -18.35 11.65 1.55
CA THR A 340 -18.09 10.30 2.07
C THR A 340 -16.60 9.96 2.09
N GLY A 341 -15.76 10.74 1.41
CA GLY A 341 -14.33 10.52 1.32
C GLY A 341 -13.56 11.02 2.54
N GLY A 342 -12.45 10.36 2.82
CA GLY A 342 -11.46 10.76 3.82
C GLY A 342 -10.10 11.06 3.19
N LEU A 343 -9.32 11.88 3.88
CA LEU A 343 -8.01 12.33 3.40
C LEU A 343 -7.05 12.47 4.58
N PHE A 344 -5.82 11.98 4.42
CA PHE A 344 -4.71 12.23 5.35
C PHE A 344 -3.44 12.43 4.53
N ILE A 345 -3.10 13.70 4.27
CA ILE A 345 -1.89 14.09 3.53
C ILE A 345 -0.88 14.71 4.49
N ASN A 346 0.13 13.93 4.90
CA ASN A 346 1.17 14.40 5.82
C ASN A 346 2.40 14.97 5.10
N SER A 347 3.21 15.71 5.85
CA SER A 347 4.45 16.32 5.34
C SER A 347 5.70 15.46 5.57
N CYS A 348 5.54 14.21 6.00
CA CYS A 348 6.65 13.30 6.27
C CYS A 348 7.24 12.74 4.99
N PHE A 349 8.56 12.57 4.90
CA PHE A 349 9.13 11.72 3.85
C PHE A 349 8.85 10.26 4.21
N ALA A 350 7.86 9.65 3.58
CA ALA A 350 7.45 8.28 3.88
C ALA A 350 6.85 7.58 2.66
N HIS A 351 6.78 6.25 2.72
CA HIS A 351 6.08 5.38 1.77
C HIS A 351 5.57 4.16 2.53
N CYS A 352 4.31 3.77 2.35
CA CYS A 352 3.63 2.72 3.15
C CYS A 352 3.55 2.97 4.66
N GLN A 353 2.52 3.70 5.09
CA GLN A 353 2.40 4.17 6.46
C GLN A 353 1.39 3.38 7.31
N SER A 354 0.50 2.61 6.69
CA SER A 354 -0.56 1.87 7.38
C SER A 354 -0.09 0.55 7.98
N GLU A 355 0.94 -0.07 7.41
CA GLU A 355 1.41 -1.40 7.83
C GLU A 355 2.57 -1.35 8.83
N SER A 356 3.25 -0.22 8.94
CA SER A 356 4.27 -0.01 9.98
C SER A 356 3.61 0.50 11.26
N GLN A 357 3.95 -0.12 12.40
CA GLN A 357 3.40 0.29 13.69
C GLN A 357 3.86 1.71 14.05
N ASP A 358 5.11 2.04 13.73
CA ASP A 358 5.75 3.32 14.05
C ASP A 358 5.03 4.50 13.41
N THR A 359 4.38 4.31 12.26
CA THR A 359 3.59 5.35 11.59
C THR A 359 2.09 5.25 11.84
N TRP A 360 1.58 4.05 12.13
CA TRP A 360 0.15 3.79 12.27
C TRP A 360 -0.43 4.29 13.60
N PHE A 361 0.08 3.76 14.73
CA PHE A 361 -0.52 3.97 16.06
C PHE A 361 0.46 3.77 17.23
N ALA A 362 1.76 3.89 17.01
CA ALA A 362 2.74 3.99 18.09
C ALA A 362 2.58 5.30 18.87
N VAL A 363 3.16 5.36 20.07
CA VAL A 363 3.09 6.54 20.95
C VAL A 363 3.67 7.77 20.26
N ASP A 364 4.79 7.57 19.57
CA ASP A 364 5.56 8.56 18.83
C ASP A 364 5.23 8.58 17.33
N SER A 365 4.13 7.96 16.88
CA SER A 365 3.72 8.03 15.47
C SER A 365 3.51 9.48 15.01
N PRO A 366 3.74 9.77 13.71
CA PRO A 366 3.44 11.08 13.14
C PRO A 366 1.96 11.46 13.36
N ARG A 367 1.73 12.73 13.67
CA ARG A 367 0.42 13.25 14.06
C ARG A 367 0.12 14.56 13.34
N MET A 368 -1.05 14.61 12.72
CA MET A 368 -1.62 15.84 12.17
C MET A 368 -2.78 16.29 13.04
N HIS A 369 -2.73 17.53 13.53
CA HIS A 369 -3.72 18.06 14.47
C HIS A 369 -3.96 17.12 15.68
N ASN A 370 -2.86 16.55 16.21
CA ASN A 370 -2.83 15.60 17.32
C ASN A 370 -3.52 14.24 17.05
N LYS A 371 -3.83 13.91 15.80
CA LYS A 371 -4.39 12.60 15.41
C LYS A 371 -3.35 11.76 14.69
N THR A 372 -3.27 10.48 15.04
CA THR A 372 -2.52 9.50 14.24
C THR A 372 -3.30 9.09 12.99
N ILE A 373 -2.61 8.37 12.09
CA ILE A 373 -3.24 7.76 10.92
C ILE A 373 -4.37 6.80 11.33
N ALA A 374 -4.14 5.94 12.33
CA ALA A 374 -5.15 4.97 12.78
C ALA A 374 -6.42 5.65 13.30
N GLU A 375 -6.27 6.73 14.07
CA GLU A 375 -7.41 7.50 14.59
C GLU A 375 -8.21 8.14 13.46
N ALA A 376 -7.53 8.75 12.49
CA ALA A 376 -8.15 9.39 11.33
C ALA A 376 -8.92 8.38 10.45
N VAL A 377 -8.30 7.24 10.13
CA VAL A 377 -8.92 6.16 9.35
C VAL A 377 -10.09 5.55 10.11
N GLY A 378 -9.94 5.27 11.40
CA GLY A 378 -11.00 4.70 12.23
C GLY A 378 -12.20 5.65 12.37
N ASP A 379 -11.93 6.93 12.64
CA ASP A 379 -12.98 7.96 12.75
C ASP A 379 -13.80 8.05 11.45
N TRP A 380 -13.13 8.03 10.30
CA TRP A 380 -13.79 8.04 9.00
C TRP A 380 -14.54 6.74 8.71
N TYR A 381 -13.90 5.58 8.93
CA TYR A 381 -14.47 4.28 8.60
C TYR A 381 -15.77 4.06 9.37
N PHE A 382 -15.80 4.36 10.66
CA PHE A 382 -17.00 4.19 11.49
C PHE A 382 -17.93 5.40 11.49
N GLY A 383 -17.64 6.45 10.70
CA GLY A 383 -18.48 7.65 10.62
C GLY A 383 -18.53 8.43 11.94
N ARG A 384 -17.51 8.32 12.79
CA ARG A 384 -17.41 9.06 14.05
C ARG A 384 -17.17 10.54 13.79
N ARG A 385 -16.33 10.88 12.80
CA ARG A 385 -15.98 12.25 12.42
C ARG A 385 -15.63 12.34 10.93
N VAL A 386 -15.75 13.54 10.37
CA VAL A 386 -15.12 13.85 9.07
C VAL A 386 -13.61 13.85 9.28
N SER A 387 -12.88 13.11 8.46
CA SER A 387 -11.42 13.04 8.51
C SER A 387 -10.84 13.45 7.16
N LYS A 388 -10.57 14.74 7.01
CA LYS A 388 -9.86 15.31 5.86
C LYS A 388 -8.76 16.23 6.38
N GLU A 389 -7.60 15.65 6.59
CA GLU A 389 -6.46 16.28 7.24
C GLU A 389 -5.37 16.51 6.19
N ILE A 390 -4.85 17.73 6.11
CA ILE A 390 -3.72 18.12 5.26
C ILE A 390 -2.75 18.86 6.15
N ASP A 391 -1.51 18.39 6.15
CA ASP A 391 -0.44 18.97 6.94
C ASP A 391 0.13 20.23 6.31
N CYS A 392 0.97 20.95 7.03
CA CYS A 392 1.75 22.06 6.52
C CYS A 392 2.86 21.60 5.55
N ALA A 393 3.68 22.53 5.08
CA ALA A 393 4.82 22.22 4.21
C ALA A 393 6.04 21.83 5.05
N TYR A 394 6.77 20.77 4.66
CA TYR A 394 8.04 20.39 5.29
C TYR A 394 8.98 21.60 5.43
N PRO A 395 9.71 21.77 6.55
CA PRO A 395 9.88 20.84 7.67
C PRO A 395 9.03 21.16 8.90
N CYS A 396 7.76 21.49 8.71
CA CYS A 396 6.94 21.98 9.82
C CYS A 396 6.50 20.90 10.84
N ASP A 397 6.30 19.64 10.42
CA ASP A 397 5.83 18.58 11.29
C ASP A 397 7.02 17.86 11.94
N SER A 398 7.27 18.20 13.20
CA SER A 398 8.33 17.62 14.03
C SER A 398 8.03 16.20 14.51
N THR A 399 6.84 15.65 14.25
CA THR A 399 6.48 14.27 14.61
C THR A 399 6.84 13.27 13.52
N CYS A 400 7.20 13.75 12.33
CA CYS A 400 7.62 12.91 11.22
C CYS A 400 8.92 12.16 11.52
N HIS A 401 8.92 10.84 11.30
CA HIS A 401 10.12 10.02 11.39
C HIS A 401 11.04 10.14 10.15
N ASN A 402 10.51 10.64 9.03
CA ASN A 402 11.20 10.72 7.74
C ASN A 402 11.88 9.39 7.34
N LEU A 403 11.06 8.41 6.97
CA LEU A 403 11.46 7.05 6.63
C LEU A 403 12.09 6.98 5.23
N ILE A 404 13.31 7.47 5.11
CA ILE A 404 14.12 7.43 3.90
C ILE A 404 14.95 6.14 3.89
N GLY A 405 14.86 5.35 2.82
CA GLY A 405 15.67 4.13 2.63
C GLY A 405 15.34 2.95 3.56
N GLN A 406 14.45 3.11 4.54
CA GLN A 406 13.97 2.01 5.36
C GLN A 406 12.82 1.28 4.65
N ALA A 407 13.13 0.15 4.00
CA ALA A 407 12.18 -0.94 4.06
C ALA A 407 11.98 -1.25 5.56
N PRO A 408 10.74 -1.34 6.08
CA PRO A 408 10.50 -1.52 7.51
C PRO A 408 11.37 -2.67 8.05
N ASN A 409 12.03 -2.45 9.19
CA ASN A 409 13.09 -3.29 9.78
C ASN A 409 12.67 -4.75 10.13
N ASN A 410 11.53 -5.23 9.64
CA ASN A 410 11.16 -6.65 9.56
C ASN A 410 11.25 -7.23 8.13
N ILE A 411 11.79 -6.48 7.17
CA ILE A 411 12.02 -6.89 5.78
C ILE A 411 13.48 -6.62 5.39
N GLN A 412 14.43 -7.15 6.17
CA GLN A 412 15.87 -7.06 5.91
C GLN A 412 16.36 -7.92 4.71
N HIS A 413 15.49 -8.19 3.73
CA HIS A 413 15.81 -8.90 2.50
C HIS A 413 15.41 -8.16 1.21
N ALA A 414 15.09 -6.86 1.29
CA ALA A 414 14.54 -6.11 0.15
C ALA A 414 15.50 -5.13 -0.56
N ILE A 415 16.82 -5.17 -0.33
CA ILE A 415 17.77 -4.19 -0.93
C ILE A 415 18.84 -4.86 -1.81
N ARG A 416 18.51 -5.87 -2.63
CA ARG A 416 19.48 -6.39 -3.63
C ARG A 416 18.98 -6.62 -5.05
N THR A 417 17.82 -6.10 -5.42
CA THR A 417 17.28 -6.33 -6.78
C THR A 417 16.38 -5.20 -7.25
N LEU A 418 16.93 -3.98 -7.28
CA LEU A 418 16.39 -2.86 -8.06
C LEU A 418 17.46 -2.26 -8.98
N GLU A 419 18.37 -3.12 -9.45
CA GLU A 419 18.96 -3.03 -10.79
C GLU A 419 18.26 -4.07 -11.67
#